data_AF-A0AAU2GRQ2-F1
#
_entry.id   AF-A0AAU2GRQ2-F1
#
_cell.length_a   1.000
_cell.length_b   1.000
_cell.length_c   1.000
_cell.angle_alpha   90.00
_cell.angle_beta   90.00
_cell.angle_gamma   90.00
#
_symmetry.space_group_name_H-M   'P 1'
#
loop_
_entity.id
_entity.type
_entity.pdbx_description
1 polymer ?
#
loop_
_entity_poly.entity_id
_entity_poly.type
_entity_poly.pdbx_seq_one_letter_code
_entity_poly.pdbx_strand_id
1 'polypeptide(L)'
;MKSWRTRIGVGLAVGVAAVAVPLTSTTAFAAGPPGAGWVPVGAEAYPSKAACEASELPTAQANGYHEVWCDDSKRIMPIYYR
;
A
#
# COMPACT_ATOMS: atom_id res chain seq x y z
N MET A 1 21.97 -40.22 -51.08
CA MET A 1 20.67 -39.55 -51.33
C MET A 1 19.60 -40.15 -50.41
N LYS A 2 19.16 -39.43 -49.39
CA LYS A 2 17.75 -39.40 -48.93
C LYS A 2 17.62 -38.36 -47.80
N SER A 3 17.08 -37.21 -48.16
CA SER A 3 16.43 -36.32 -47.21
C SER A 3 15.19 -37.03 -46.65
N TRP A 4 15.00 -36.99 -45.32
CA TRP A 4 13.62 -36.95 -44.82
C TRP A 4 13.47 -36.31 -43.43
N ARG A 5 12.81 -35.15 -43.46
CA ARG A 5 11.82 -34.69 -42.47
C ARG A 5 12.33 -34.37 -41.06
N THR A 6 12.85 -33.14 -40.98
CA THR A 6 12.56 -32.12 -39.97
C THR A 6 11.39 -32.50 -39.04
N ARG A 7 11.71 -32.81 -37.78
CA ARG A 7 10.72 -32.99 -36.73
C ARG A 7 10.11 -31.63 -36.40
N ILE A 8 8.85 -31.43 -36.78
CA ILE A 8 8.00 -30.35 -36.29
C ILE A 8 7.67 -30.72 -34.84
N GLY A 9 8.49 -30.22 -33.91
CA GLY A 9 8.26 -30.32 -32.47
C GLY A 9 7.41 -29.13 -32.02
N VAL A 10 6.13 -29.40 -31.79
CA VAL A 10 5.18 -28.51 -31.12
C VAL A 10 5.74 -28.11 -29.75
N GLY A 11 5.84 -26.81 -29.50
CA GLY A 11 6.13 -26.25 -28.18
C GLY A 11 5.15 -25.13 -27.88
N LEU A 12 4.13 -25.43 -27.08
CA LEU A 12 3.23 -24.45 -26.48
C LEU A 12 4.05 -23.40 -25.70
N ALA A 13 4.03 -22.15 -26.16
CA ALA A 13 4.44 -21.03 -25.33
C ALA A 13 3.23 -20.59 -24.49
N VAL A 14 3.16 -21.10 -23.27
CA VAL A 14 2.26 -20.62 -22.22
C VAL A 14 2.72 -19.21 -21.83
N GLY A 15 2.07 -18.19 -22.38
CA GLY A 15 2.26 -16.82 -21.95
C GLY A 15 1.59 -16.62 -20.60
N VAL A 16 2.31 -16.86 -19.51
CA VAL A 16 1.92 -16.34 -18.20
C VAL A 16 2.18 -14.84 -18.27
N ALA A 17 1.15 -14.07 -18.61
CA ALA A 17 1.14 -12.65 -18.33
C ALA A 17 1.10 -12.52 -16.80
N ALA A 18 2.27 -12.55 -16.17
CA ALA A 18 2.43 -12.00 -14.84
C ALA A 18 2.12 -10.51 -14.97
N VAL A 19 0.84 -10.16 -14.82
CA VAL A 19 0.46 -8.80 -14.45
C VAL A 19 1.04 -8.65 -13.06
N ALA A 20 2.29 -8.23 -12.98
CA ALA A 20 2.83 -7.61 -11.80
C ALA A 20 1.98 -6.34 -11.63
N VAL A 21 0.85 -6.48 -10.95
CA VAL A 21 0.14 -5.35 -10.38
C VAL A 21 1.20 -4.69 -9.51
N PRO A 22 1.66 -3.47 -9.84
CA PRO A 22 2.48 -2.75 -8.89
C PRO A 22 1.60 -2.56 -7.66
N LEU A 23 1.86 -3.35 -6.62
CA LEU A 23 1.30 -3.17 -5.27
C LEU A 23 1.78 -1.86 -4.63
N THR A 24 2.48 -1.02 -5.37
CA THR A 24 2.78 0.35 -4.99
C THR A 24 1.57 1.22 -5.28
N SER A 25 0.51 1.00 -4.50
CA SER A 25 -0.39 2.06 -4.11
C SER A 25 0.42 3.07 -3.30
N THR A 26 1.28 3.84 -3.96
CA THR A 26 1.89 5.03 -3.35
C THR A 26 0.77 6.06 -3.25
N THR A 27 -0.06 5.89 -2.22
CA THR A 27 -0.95 6.92 -1.72
C THR A 27 -0.10 8.00 -1.07
N ALA A 28 0.56 8.80 -1.91
CA ALA A 28 1.08 10.10 -1.51
C ALA A 28 -0.13 10.99 -1.20
N PHE A 29 -0.69 10.82 0.01
CA PHE A 29 -1.79 11.65 0.49
C PHE A 29 -1.17 12.89 1.12
N ALA A 30 -0.71 13.79 0.26
CA ALA A 30 -0.43 15.18 0.58
C ALA A 30 -1.75 15.96 0.54
N ALA A 31 -2.60 15.73 1.53
CA ALA A 31 -3.79 16.51 1.85
C ALA A 31 -4.28 16.01 3.20
N GLY A 32 -4.88 16.88 4.01
CA GLY A 32 -5.49 16.49 5.29
C GLY A 32 -6.39 15.26 5.16
N PRO A 33 -6.78 14.66 6.29
CA PRO A 33 -7.33 13.31 6.29
C PRO A 33 -8.56 13.21 5.36
N PRO A 34 -8.70 12.12 4.59
CA PRO A 34 -9.67 12.03 3.51
C PRO A 34 -11.08 12.00 4.08
N GLY A 35 -11.81 13.11 3.90
CA GLY A 35 -13.23 13.22 4.30
C GLY A 35 -13.45 13.91 5.65
N ALA A 36 -14.72 13.96 6.06
CA ALA A 36 -15.13 14.53 7.34
C ALA A 36 -15.21 13.44 8.44
N GLY A 37 -15.08 13.84 9.71
CA GLY A 37 -15.22 12.95 10.87
C GLY A 37 -13.91 12.46 11.49
N TRP A 38 -12.78 13.02 11.08
CA TRP A 38 -11.48 12.76 11.69
C TRP A 38 -11.28 13.57 12.98
N VAL A 39 -10.89 12.90 14.05
CA VAL A 39 -10.63 13.52 15.36
C VAL A 39 -9.12 13.65 15.56
N PRO A 40 -8.58 14.87 15.78
CA PRO A 40 -7.17 15.03 16.09
C PRO A 40 -6.88 14.49 17.48
N VAL A 41 -5.93 13.57 17.60
CA VAL A 41 -5.58 12.92 18.88
C VAL A 41 -4.21 13.32 19.41
N GLY A 42 -3.33 13.79 18.54
CA GLY A 42 -1.99 14.21 18.95
C GLY A 42 -1.07 14.42 17.76
N ALA A 43 0.23 14.51 18.03
CA ALA A 43 1.26 14.53 17.01
C ALA A 43 2.56 13.91 17.56
N GLU A 44 3.17 13.03 16.79
CA GLU A 44 4.32 12.21 17.20
C GLU A 44 5.29 12.04 16.03
N ALA A 45 6.55 11.71 16.32
CA ALA A 45 7.59 11.60 15.29
C ALA A 45 7.79 10.15 14.88
N TYR A 46 7.33 9.80 13.68
CA TYR A 46 7.52 8.47 13.10
C TYR A 46 8.48 8.48 11.91
N PRO A 47 9.16 7.36 11.64
CA PRO A 47 10.05 7.25 10.48
C PRO A 47 9.30 7.28 9.15
N SER A 48 8.00 6.95 9.13
CA SER A 48 7.14 7.00 7.95
C SER A 48 5.66 7.01 8.35
N LYS A 49 4.79 7.46 7.44
CA LYS A 49 3.34 7.41 7.61
C LYS A 49 2.83 6.00 7.94
N ALA A 50 3.29 5.00 7.19
CA ALA A 50 2.89 3.61 7.40
C ALA A 50 3.30 3.09 8.78
N ALA A 51 4.46 3.52 9.30
CA ALA A 51 4.89 3.16 10.65
C ALA A 51 4.00 3.82 11.71
N CYS A 52 3.60 5.08 11.50
CA CYS A 52 2.66 5.79 12.37
C CYS A 52 1.31 5.08 12.42
N GLU A 53 0.68 4.86 11.26
CA GLU A 53 -0.64 4.22 11.18
C GLU A 53 -0.60 2.80 11.77
N ALA A 54 0.44 2.00 11.50
CA ALA A 54 0.57 0.66 12.08
C ALA A 54 0.76 0.67 13.61
N SER A 55 1.45 1.67 14.15
CA SER A 55 1.67 1.81 15.60
C SER A 55 0.41 2.27 16.34
N GLU A 56 -0.33 3.21 15.74
CA GLU A 56 -1.47 3.85 16.36
C GLU A 56 -2.80 3.11 16.13
N LEU A 57 -2.92 2.30 15.07
CA LEU A 57 -4.12 1.52 14.78
C LEU A 57 -4.59 0.60 15.92
N PRO A 58 -3.74 -0.15 16.64
CA PRO A 58 -4.20 -0.91 17.81
C PRO A 58 -4.75 0.00 18.92
N THR A 59 -4.13 1.16 19.14
CA THR A 59 -4.59 2.15 20.13
C THR A 59 -5.92 2.75 19.70
N ALA A 60 -6.08 3.11 18.43
CA ALA A 60 -7.31 3.63 17.86
C ALA A 60 -8.46 2.63 18.02
N GLN A 61 -8.22 1.35 17.68
CA GLN A 61 -9.19 0.26 17.85
C GLN A 61 -9.60 0.03 19.31
N ALA A 62 -8.66 0.12 20.25
CA ALA A 62 -8.96 0.04 21.67
C ALA A 62 -9.86 1.20 22.15
N ASN A 63 -9.83 2.34 21.46
CA ASN A 63 -10.66 3.51 21.72
C ASN A 63 -11.95 3.56 20.87
N GLY A 64 -12.22 2.52 20.08
CA GLY A 64 -13.43 2.42 19.25
C GLY A 64 -13.34 3.08 17.87
N TYR A 65 -12.14 3.48 17.45
CA TYR A 65 -11.87 4.01 16.11
C TYR A 65 -11.42 2.87 15.19
N HIS A 66 -11.75 2.95 13.91
CA HIS A 66 -11.47 1.93 12.91
C HIS A 66 -10.35 2.33 11.94
N GLU A 67 -10.07 3.63 11.84
CA GLU A 67 -9.08 4.17 10.92
C GLU A 67 -8.11 5.11 11.65
N VAL A 68 -6.85 5.09 11.22
CA VAL A 68 -5.83 6.04 11.63
C VAL A 68 -5.28 6.71 10.40
N TRP A 69 -5.05 8.01 10.51
CA TRP A 69 -4.37 8.78 9.49
C TRP A 69 -3.26 9.59 10.14
N CYS A 70 -2.06 9.55 9.56
CA CYS A 70 -0.91 10.33 10.00
C CYS A 70 -0.37 11.29 8.94
N ASP A 71 -0.04 12.53 9.35
CA ASP A 71 0.46 13.57 8.44
C ASP A 71 1.97 13.53 8.27
N ASP A 72 2.45 12.93 7.20
CA ASP A 72 3.88 12.91 6.91
C ASP A 72 4.41 14.21 6.28
N SER A 73 3.57 15.23 6.11
CA SER A 73 4.00 16.56 5.67
C SER A 73 4.93 17.26 6.68
N LYS A 74 4.98 16.77 7.93
CA LYS A 74 5.79 17.33 9.02
C LYS A 74 6.62 16.24 9.69
N ARG A 75 7.79 16.62 10.22
CA ARG A 75 8.64 15.71 11.03
C ARG A 75 7.91 15.18 12.27
N ILE A 76 7.10 16.03 12.90
CA ILE A 76 6.16 15.63 13.94
C ILE A 76 4.81 15.52 13.23
N MET A 77 4.36 14.29 13.04
CA MET A 77 3.18 13.95 12.25
C MET A 77 1.92 14.11 13.11
N PRO A 78 1.00 15.04 12.80
CA PRO A 78 -0.31 15.03 13.42
C PRO A 78 -1.06 13.73 13.11
N ILE A 79 -1.65 13.15 14.15
CA ILE A 79 -2.39 11.89 14.15
C ILE A 79 -3.88 12.18 14.26
N TYR A 80 -4.68 11.51 13.45
CA TYR A 80 -6.12 11.60 13.44
C TYR A 80 -6.75 10.20 13.48
N TYR A 81 -7.82 10.05 14.25
CA TYR A 81 -8.61 8.81 14.34
C TYR A 81 -10.01 8.98 13.77
N ARG A 82 -10.60 7.88 13.32
CA ARG A 82 -11.98 7.81 12.83
C ARG A 82 -12.61 6.45 13.08
#